data_AF-A0AA35PUQ7-F1
#
_entry.id   AF-A0AA35PUQ7-F1
#
_cell.length_a   1.000
_cell.length_b   1.000
_cell.length_c   1.000
_cell.angle_alpha   90.00
_cell.angle_beta   90.00
_cell.angle_gamma   90.00
#
_symmetry.space_group_name_H-M   'P 1'
#
loop_
_entity.id
_entity.type
_entity.pdbx_description
1 polymer ?
#
loop_
_entity_poly.entity_id
_entity_poly.type
_entity_poly.pdbx_seq_one_letter_code
_entity_poly.pdbx_strand_id
1 'polypeptide(L)'
;MKWLGVALVALLLAAFGPLGRGEDGLDFPEYDGIDRVIDVNAKNYKNVLKKYEILALLYHEPIGDDKASQKQFELEELILELAAQVLEEKGVGFGLVDAEKDAAVAKKLGLGEEDSVYVFKDDEIIEYDGEFSADTLVEFILDVMEDPVEFIEGEHELEAFENVEDEPKLIGYFKNEDSEHFKAYEDAAEEFHPYIDFYATFDSKVAKKLSLKLNEIDYYEPFMEEPVTIPDKPNSEEEIVQFLEEHKRPTLRKLQPESMYETWVRLGDARGEGERGKPLEFSASKPVPGFWSFGFPGVLLQMCC
;
A
#
# COMPACT_ATOMS: atom_id res chain seq x y z
N MET A 1 -51.87 41.15 30.94
CA MET A 1 -50.63 41.59 31.63
C MET A 1 -49.87 40.45 32.32
N LYS A 2 -50.49 39.58 33.13
CA LYS A 2 -49.77 38.50 33.86
C LYS A 2 -49.27 37.33 32.99
N TRP A 3 -49.89 37.06 31.85
CA TRP A 3 -49.51 35.92 30.99
C TRP A 3 -48.36 36.22 30.02
N LEU A 4 -48.12 37.50 29.67
CA LEU A 4 -46.97 37.88 28.85
C LEU A 4 -45.65 37.66 29.59
N GLY A 5 -45.61 37.90 30.91
CA GLY A 5 -44.39 37.69 31.71
C GLY A 5 -43.98 36.23 31.80
N VAL A 6 -44.95 35.31 31.91
CA VAL A 6 -44.67 33.87 31.96
C VAL A 6 -44.19 33.36 30.60
N ALA A 7 -44.78 33.85 29.50
CA ALA A 7 -44.34 33.51 28.15
C ALA A 7 -42.90 33.98 27.88
N LEU A 8 -42.54 35.19 28.34
CA LEU A 8 -41.20 35.76 28.12
C LEU A 8 -40.12 35.04 28.95
N VAL A 9 -40.45 34.60 30.16
CA VAL A 9 -39.55 33.79 31.01
C VAL A 9 -39.36 32.39 30.43
N ALA A 10 -40.43 31.76 29.92
CA ALA A 10 -40.31 30.46 29.25
C ALA A 10 -39.47 30.53 27.97
N LEU A 11 -39.56 31.62 27.21
CA LEU A 11 -38.81 31.83 25.97
C LEU A 11 -37.32 32.15 26.25
N LEU A 12 -37.02 32.84 27.35
CA LEU A 12 -35.64 33.06 27.82
C LEU A 12 -35.00 31.77 28.37
N LEU A 13 -35.77 30.91 29.05
CA LEU A 13 -35.27 29.61 29.52
C LEU A 13 -35.04 28.62 28.37
N ALA A 14 -35.81 28.71 27.30
CA ALA A 14 -35.58 27.92 26.08
C ALA A 14 -34.37 28.43 25.27
N ALA A 15 -34.08 29.73 25.30
CA ALA A 15 -32.91 30.32 24.62
C ALA A 15 -31.59 30.18 25.40
N PHE A 16 -31.65 29.87 26.70
CA PHE A 16 -30.49 29.62 27.58
C PHE A 16 -30.48 28.20 28.16
N GLY A 17 -31.19 27.25 27.53
CA GLY A 17 -30.88 25.84 27.72
C GLY A 17 -29.41 25.60 27.35
N PRO A 18 -28.70 24.66 27.99
CA PRO A 18 -27.31 24.39 27.65
C PRO A 18 -27.26 24.14 26.15
N LEU A 19 -26.55 25.00 25.40
CA LEU A 19 -26.12 24.69 24.06
C LEU A 19 -25.57 23.27 24.13
N GLY A 20 -26.15 22.36 23.35
CA GLY A 20 -25.63 21.01 23.21
C GLY A 20 -24.13 21.14 23.02
N ARG A 21 -23.39 20.61 23.99
CA ARG A 21 -21.95 20.40 23.85
C ARG A 21 -21.84 19.54 22.59
N GLY A 22 -21.20 20.05 21.55
CA GLY A 22 -20.98 19.29 20.33
C GLY A 22 -20.47 17.92 20.74
N GLU A 23 -21.08 16.88 20.17
CA GLU A 23 -20.65 15.50 20.39
C GLU A 23 -19.13 15.45 20.14
N ASP A 24 -18.39 14.88 21.09
CA ASP A 24 -16.95 14.70 20.94
C ASP A 24 -16.72 13.99 19.59
N GLY A 25 -15.86 14.58 18.76
CA GLY A 25 -15.68 14.16 17.37
C GLY A 25 -15.05 12.77 17.25
N LEU A 26 -14.72 12.36 16.03
CA LEU A 26 -13.87 11.19 15.83
C LEU A 26 -12.47 11.50 16.39
N ASP A 27 -12.13 10.86 17.49
CA ASP A 27 -10.77 10.87 18.03
C ASP A 27 -9.94 9.84 17.24
N PHE A 28 -8.92 10.32 16.54
CA PHE A 28 -7.97 9.45 15.85
C PHE A 28 -7.10 8.71 16.87
N PRO A 29 -6.71 7.45 16.62
CA PRO A 29 -5.80 6.73 17.49
C PRO A 29 -4.46 7.48 17.62
N GLU A 30 -4.05 7.74 18.85
CA GLU A 30 -2.69 8.15 19.17
C GLU A 30 -1.92 6.93 19.69
N TYR A 31 -0.60 6.91 19.50
CA TYR A 31 0.24 5.87 20.08
C TYR A 31 0.09 5.86 21.60
N ASP A 32 -0.27 4.70 22.15
CA ASP A 32 -0.56 4.52 23.57
C ASP A 32 0.69 4.36 24.45
N GLY A 33 1.87 4.33 23.85
CA GLY A 33 3.15 4.17 24.56
C GLY A 33 3.52 2.73 24.90
N ILE A 34 2.81 1.74 24.36
CA ILE A 34 3.10 0.31 24.53
C ILE A 34 3.86 -0.21 23.32
N ASP A 35 5.12 -0.63 23.54
CA ASP A 35 5.97 -1.18 22.48
C ASP A 35 5.45 -2.55 22.01
N ARG A 36 5.08 -2.63 20.73
CA ARG A 36 4.57 -3.84 20.05
C ARG A 36 5.53 -4.33 18.96
N VAL A 37 6.35 -3.45 18.40
CA VAL A 37 7.29 -3.79 17.33
C VAL A 37 8.45 -4.62 17.90
N ILE A 38 8.74 -5.74 17.23
CA ILE A 38 9.69 -6.73 17.73
C ILE A 38 11.06 -6.52 17.08
N ASP A 39 12.12 -6.42 17.88
CA ASP A 39 13.51 -6.59 17.40
C ASP A 39 13.73 -8.07 16.98
N VAL A 40 13.73 -8.33 15.68
CA VAL A 40 13.82 -9.67 15.09
C VAL A 40 15.27 -10.01 14.78
N ASN A 41 15.76 -11.04 15.48
CA ASN A 41 17.14 -11.46 15.42
C ASN A 41 17.28 -13.00 15.39
N ALA A 42 18.53 -13.47 15.32
CA ALA A 42 18.85 -14.89 15.16
C ALA A 42 18.27 -15.79 16.28
N LYS A 43 17.90 -15.24 17.44
CA LYS A 43 17.37 -16.00 18.59
C LYS A 43 15.85 -16.18 18.52
N ASN A 44 15.11 -15.23 17.96
CA ASN A 44 13.65 -15.19 18.05
C ASN A 44 12.92 -15.31 16.70
N TYR A 45 13.59 -15.07 15.55
CA TYR A 45 12.90 -14.97 14.25
C TYR A 45 11.97 -16.16 13.95
N LYS A 46 12.39 -17.40 14.25
CA LYS A 46 11.55 -18.59 14.05
C LYS A 46 10.30 -18.64 14.91
N ASN A 47 10.33 -18.03 16.09
CA ASN A 47 9.18 -17.97 16.98
C ASN A 47 8.24 -16.85 16.54
N VAL A 48 8.79 -15.74 16.04
CA VAL A 48 8.01 -14.61 15.53
C VAL A 48 7.22 -15.03 14.29
N LEU A 49 7.89 -15.64 13.30
CA LEU A 49 7.23 -16.18 12.08
C LEU A 49 6.13 -17.21 12.36
N LYS A 50 6.18 -17.90 13.50
CA LYS A 50 5.16 -18.88 13.88
C LYS A 50 4.02 -18.29 14.70
N LYS A 51 4.22 -17.10 15.26
CA LYS A 51 3.28 -16.47 16.18
C LYS A 51 2.19 -15.72 15.40
N TYR A 52 2.56 -15.15 14.27
CA TYR A 52 1.72 -14.29 13.46
C TYR A 52 1.44 -14.96 12.12
N GLU A 53 0.20 -14.86 11.67
CA GLU A 53 -0.23 -15.29 10.33
C GLU A 53 0.28 -14.32 9.27
N ILE A 54 0.19 -13.01 9.57
CA ILE A 54 0.81 -11.95 8.79
C ILE A 54 1.86 -11.24 9.64
N LEU A 55 3.08 -11.11 9.10
CA LEU A 55 4.19 -10.43 9.75
C LEU A 55 4.80 -9.40 8.81
N ALA A 56 4.77 -8.13 9.18
CA ALA A 56 5.48 -7.05 8.49
C ALA A 56 6.83 -6.79 9.16
N LEU A 57 7.92 -6.90 8.39
CA LEU A 57 9.29 -6.64 8.86
C LEU A 57 9.87 -5.46 8.10
N LEU A 58 10.23 -4.39 8.81
CA LEU A 58 11.08 -3.35 8.26
C LEU A 58 12.54 -3.83 8.30
N TYR A 59 13.14 -4.00 7.12
CA TYR A 59 14.54 -4.31 6.96
C TYR A 59 15.32 -3.00 6.84
N HIS A 60 15.96 -2.55 7.91
CA HIS A 60 16.50 -1.19 7.98
C HIS A 60 18.03 -1.15 7.97
N GLU A 61 18.58 -0.03 7.47
CA GLU A 61 20.01 0.26 7.59
C GLU A 61 20.48 0.38 9.06
N PRO A 62 21.77 0.16 9.35
CA PRO A 62 22.33 0.42 10.67
C PRO A 62 22.17 1.89 11.05
N ILE A 63 21.59 2.14 12.22
CA ILE A 63 21.32 3.50 12.69
C ILE A 63 22.63 4.29 12.87
N GLY A 64 22.75 5.40 12.15
CA GLY A 64 23.89 6.30 12.27
C GLY A 64 24.05 6.93 13.67
N ASP A 65 25.28 7.27 14.04
CA ASP A 65 25.59 7.91 15.32
C ASP A 65 25.11 9.38 15.40
N ASP A 66 24.67 9.97 14.30
CA ASP A 66 24.21 11.35 14.26
C ASP A 66 22.72 11.50 14.62
N LYS A 67 22.38 12.71 15.07
CA LYS A 67 21.05 13.02 15.58
C LYS A 67 19.95 12.97 14.49
N ALA A 68 20.30 13.16 13.21
CA ALA A 68 19.30 13.13 12.16
C ALA A 68 18.86 11.68 11.90
N SER A 69 19.81 10.77 11.74
CA SER A 69 19.53 9.34 11.56
C SER A 69 18.76 8.73 12.73
N GLN A 70 19.14 9.04 13.97
CA GLN A 70 18.40 8.56 15.16
C GLN A 70 16.94 9.02 15.15
N LYS A 71 16.68 10.27 14.77
CA LYS A 71 15.33 10.83 14.71
C LYS A 71 14.48 10.27 13.58
N GLN A 72 15.12 9.97 12.45
CA GLN A 72 14.44 9.33 11.33
C GLN A 72 13.99 7.94 11.74
N PHE A 73 14.89 7.14 12.32
CA PHE A 73 14.55 5.81 12.82
C PHE A 73 13.47 5.85 13.92
N GLU A 74 13.55 6.80 14.87
CA GLU A 74 12.50 7.02 15.88
C GLU A 74 11.12 7.30 15.26
N LEU A 75 11.08 7.99 14.12
CA LEU A 75 9.84 8.26 13.39
C LEU A 75 9.31 7.00 12.69
N GLU A 76 10.19 6.25 12.04
CA GLU A 76 9.86 5.01 11.34
C GLU A 76 9.35 3.95 12.33
N GLU A 77 10.03 3.78 13.46
CA GLU A 77 9.61 2.90 14.55
C GLU A 77 8.23 3.32 15.08
N LEU A 78 7.99 4.62 15.30
CA LEU A 78 6.70 5.11 15.78
C LEU A 78 5.55 4.87 14.77
N ILE A 79 5.82 4.95 13.47
CA ILE A 79 4.85 4.64 12.41
C ILE A 79 4.45 3.16 12.49
N LEU A 80 5.44 2.26 12.62
CA LEU A 80 5.17 0.84 12.78
C LEU A 80 4.44 0.52 14.08
N GLU A 81 4.77 1.21 15.18
CA GLU A 81 4.07 1.05 16.46
C GLU A 81 2.60 1.44 16.36
N LEU A 82 2.28 2.52 15.65
CA LEU A 82 0.90 2.93 15.42
C LEU A 82 0.14 1.91 14.57
N ALA A 83 0.76 1.41 13.49
CA ALA A 83 0.17 0.35 12.66
C ALA A 83 -0.04 -0.95 13.46
N ALA A 84 0.95 -1.33 14.27
CA ALA A 84 0.88 -2.48 15.17
C ALA A 84 -0.24 -2.35 16.20
N GLN A 85 -0.46 -1.16 16.76
CA GLN A 85 -1.56 -0.88 17.67
C GLN A 85 -2.93 -1.06 16.99
N VAL A 86 -3.09 -0.58 15.75
CA VAL A 86 -4.35 -0.69 15.00
C VAL A 86 -4.65 -2.13 14.60
N LEU A 87 -3.63 -2.90 14.21
CA LEU A 87 -3.79 -4.26 13.69
C LEU A 87 -3.57 -5.37 14.73
N GLU A 88 -3.35 -5.02 16.00
CA GLU A 88 -3.12 -5.98 17.09
C GLU A 88 -4.27 -7.00 17.22
N GLU A 89 -5.52 -6.53 17.17
CA GLU A 89 -6.71 -7.41 17.26
C GLU A 89 -6.90 -8.31 16.03
N LYS A 90 -6.30 -7.93 14.90
CA LYS A 90 -6.29 -8.71 13.66
C LYS A 90 -5.16 -9.74 13.62
N GLY A 91 -4.31 -9.79 14.64
CA GLY A 91 -3.26 -10.80 14.74
C GLY A 91 -2.06 -10.55 13.83
N VAL A 92 -1.86 -9.31 13.36
CA VAL A 92 -0.71 -8.91 12.56
C VAL A 92 0.48 -8.62 13.48
N GLY A 93 1.66 -9.13 13.10
CA GLY A 93 2.92 -8.82 13.77
C GLY A 93 3.71 -7.75 13.04
N PHE A 94 4.45 -6.92 13.79
CA PHE A 94 5.41 -5.98 13.25
C PHE A 94 6.80 -6.23 13.86
N GLY A 95 7.84 -6.04 13.07
CA GLY A 95 9.20 -6.21 13.54
C GLY A 95 10.24 -5.43 12.75
N LEU A 96 11.44 -5.37 13.32
CA LEU A 96 12.62 -4.71 12.78
C LEU A 96 13.71 -5.74 12.55
N VAL A 97 14.41 -5.66 11.43
CA VAL A 97 15.59 -6.47 11.13
C VAL A 97 16.72 -5.54 10.70
N ASP A 98 17.79 -5.50 11.48
CA ASP A 98 18.97 -4.67 11.18
C ASP A 98 19.86 -5.34 10.12
N ALA A 99 20.17 -4.61 9.05
CA ALA A 99 20.96 -5.09 7.92
C ALA A 99 22.38 -5.56 8.28
N GLU A 100 23.01 -4.98 9.30
CA GLU A 100 24.36 -5.36 9.74
C GLU A 100 24.33 -6.37 10.89
N LYS A 101 23.56 -6.08 11.94
CA LYS A 101 23.53 -6.92 13.15
C LYS A 101 22.84 -8.26 12.89
N ASP A 102 21.82 -8.26 12.04
CA ASP A 102 20.96 -9.41 11.75
C ASP A 102 21.00 -9.86 10.28
N ALA A 103 22.09 -9.53 9.58
CA ALA A 103 22.36 -9.94 8.20
C ALA A 103 22.11 -11.44 7.91
N ALA A 104 22.42 -12.31 8.88
CA ALA A 104 22.22 -13.75 8.75
C ALA A 104 20.73 -14.17 8.84
N VAL A 105 19.89 -13.36 9.48
CA VAL A 105 18.43 -13.50 9.50
C VAL A 105 17.87 -12.95 8.19
N ALA A 106 18.23 -11.73 7.82
CA ALA A 106 17.82 -11.09 6.56
C ALA A 106 18.03 -12.03 5.36
N LYS A 107 19.24 -12.58 5.22
CA LYS A 107 19.58 -13.54 4.16
C LYS A 107 18.73 -14.82 4.18
N LYS A 108 18.29 -15.29 5.36
CA LYS A 108 17.44 -16.49 5.46
C LYS A 108 15.99 -16.20 5.13
N LEU A 109 15.56 -14.97 5.39
CA LEU A 109 14.21 -14.50 5.13
C LEU A 109 14.05 -13.92 3.72
N GLY A 110 15.14 -13.77 2.98
CA GLY A 110 15.08 -13.24 1.61
C GLY A 110 14.99 -11.71 1.53
N LEU A 111 15.28 -10.99 2.63
CA LEU A 111 15.24 -9.52 2.64
C LEU A 111 16.41 -9.00 1.80
N GLY A 112 16.09 -8.32 0.70
CA GLY A 112 17.06 -7.92 -0.32
C GLY A 112 17.33 -6.43 -0.37
N GLU A 113 16.31 -5.61 -0.14
CA GLU A 113 16.34 -4.16 -0.28
C GLU A 113 16.23 -3.49 1.10
N GLU A 114 17.32 -2.82 1.49
CA GLU A 114 17.39 -2.05 2.74
C GLU A 114 16.40 -0.87 2.69
N ASP A 115 15.84 -0.54 3.85
CA ASP A 115 14.77 0.44 4.07
C ASP A 115 13.41 0.08 3.42
N SER A 116 13.18 -1.21 3.14
CA SER A 116 11.90 -1.75 2.66
C SER A 116 11.15 -2.55 3.73
N VAL A 117 9.82 -2.58 3.63
CA VAL A 117 8.96 -3.44 4.46
C VAL A 117 8.67 -4.73 3.70
N TYR A 118 8.87 -5.86 4.36
CA TYR A 118 8.55 -7.18 3.84
C TYR A 118 7.38 -7.76 4.62
N VAL A 119 6.27 -8.06 3.93
CA VAL A 119 5.09 -8.67 4.51
C VAL A 119 5.08 -10.15 4.19
N PHE A 120 5.08 -10.97 5.24
CA PHE A 120 4.97 -12.42 5.15
C PHE A 120 3.52 -12.81 5.36
N LYS A 121 2.92 -13.55 4.43
CA LYS A 121 1.61 -14.19 4.56
C LYS A 121 1.74 -15.61 4.03
N ASP A 122 1.48 -16.60 4.88
CA ASP A 122 1.66 -18.02 4.55
C ASP A 122 3.09 -18.34 4.02
N ASP A 123 3.22 -18.77 2.77
CA ASP A 123 4.49 -19.05 2.09
C ASP A 123 4.97 -17.89 1.21
N GLU A 124 4.16 -16.82 1.08
CA GLU A 124 4.42 -15.64 0.26
C GLU A 124 5.16 -14.53 1.01
N ILE A 125 6.02 -13.83 0.26
CA ILE A 125 6.82 -12.70 0.74
C ILE A 125 6.58 -11.52 -0.20
N ILE A 126 5.85 -10.53 0.29
CA ILE A 126 5.48 -9.34 -0.45
C ILE A 126 6.42 -8.20 -0.05
N GLU A 127 7.11 -7.62 -1.02
CA GLU A 127 7.94 -6.43 -0.82
C GLU A 127 7.07 -5.18 -0.99
N TYR A 128 6.89 -4.44 0.10
CA TYR A 128 6.14 -3.18 0.09
C TYR A 128 7.05 -2.02 -0.31
N ASP A 129 6.74 -1.43 -1.46
CA ASP A 129 7.46 -0.31 -2.09
C ASP A 129 6.54 0.93 -2.25
N GLY A 130 5.84 1.24 -1.17
CA GLY A 130 4.86 2.34 -1.05
C GLY A 130 5.24 3.37 0.02
N GLU A 131 4.37 4.35 0.23
CA GLU A 131 4.54 5.41 1.22
C GLU A 131 4.73 4.83 2.63
N PHE A 132 5.77 5.28 3.33
CA PHE A 132 6.01 4.85 4.70
C PHE A 132 5.19 5.70 5.69
N SER A 133 3.91 5.39 5.81
CA SER A 133 2.97 6.01 6.76
C SER A 133 2.05 4.96 7.38
N ALA A 134 1.53 5.25 8.58
CA ALA A 134 0.77 4.25 9.33
C ALA A 134 -0.59 3.94 8.70
N ASP A 135 -1.24 4.94 8.10
CA ASP A 135 -2.50 4.77 7.38
C ASP A 135 -2.33 3.90 6.14
N THR A 136 -1.36 4.21 5.26
CA THR A 136 -1.12 3.41 4.05
C THR A 136 -0.63 2.01 4.37
N LEU A 137 0.24 1.82 5.36
CA LEU A 137 0.66 0.48 5.79
C LEU A 137 -0.52 -0.33 6.36
N VAL A 138 -1.42 0.31 7.11
CA VAL A 138 -2.61 -0.37 7.65
C VAL A 138 -3.55 -0.76 6.52
N GLU A 139 -3.83 0.14 5.58
CA GLU A 139 -4.65 -0.15 4.39
C GLU A 139 -4.06 -1.31 3.60
N PHE A 140 -2.78 -1.21 3.22
CA PHE A 140 -2.08 -2.27 2.48
C PHE A 140 -2.12 -3.62 3.18
N ILE A 141 -1.88 -3.68 4.50
CA ILE A 141 -1.93 -4.94 5.23
C ILE A 141 -3.36 -5.48 5.32
N LEU A 142 -4.37 -4.62 5.40
CA LEU A 142 -5.77 -5.06 5.34
C LEU A 142 -6.09 -5.70 3.99
N ASP A 143 -5.58 -5.15 2.89
CA ASP A 143 -5.74 -5.75 1.56
C ASP A 143 -4.96 -7.07 1.47
N VAL A 144 -3.74 -7.15 2.02
CA VAL A 144 -3.00 -8.41 2.15
C VAL A 144 -3.80 -9.45 2.93
N MET A 145 -4.60 -9.08 3.94
CA MET A 145 -5.44 -10.01 4.69
C MET A 145 -6.59 -10.61 3.90
N GLU A 146 -7.04 -9.96 2.83
CA GLU A 146 -8.14 -10.45 2.01
C GLU A 146 -7.74 -11.67 1.18
N ASP A 147 -8.72 -12.38 0.65
CA ASP A 147 -8.49 -13.51 -0.25
C ASP A 147 -7.97 -12.97 -1.59
N PRO A 148 -7.03 -13.67 -2.25
CA PRO A 148 -6.39 -13.17 -3.47
C PRO A 148 -7.34 -13.11 -4.68
N VAL A 149 -8.52 -13.74 -4.60
CA VAL A 149 -9.52 -13.75 -5.68
C VAL A 149 -10.90 -13.36 -5.13
N GLU A 150 -11.49 -12.30 -5.68
CA GLU A 150 -12.86 -11.87 -5.35
C GLU A 150 -13.89 -12.55 -6.28
N PHE A 151 -14.98 -13.08 -5.71
CA PHE A 151 -16.04 -13.72 -6.49
C PHE A 151 -17.14 -12.74 -6.90
N ILE A 152 -17.52 -12.78 -8.18
CA ILE A 152 -18.64 -11.99 -8.71
C ILE A 152 -19.88 -12.84 -8.91
N GLU A 153 -20.89 -12.55 -8.09
CA GLU A 153 -22.24 -13.10 -8.08
C GLU A 153 -23.31 -12.01 -8.26
N GLY A 154 -23.92 -11.99 -9.45
CA GLY A 154 -25.07 -11.13 -9.72
C GLY A 154 -24.69 -9.77 -10.31
N GLU A 155 -25.62 -8.81 -10.20
CA GLU A 155 -25.50 -7.54 -10.95
C GLU A 155 -24.76 -6.44 -10.21
N HIS A 156 -24.85 -6.40 -8.88
CA HIS A 156 -24.22 -5.34 -8.08
C HIS A 156 -22.70 -5.51 -8.01
N GLU A 157 -22.22 -6.73 -7.80
CA GLU A 157 -20.79 -7.04 -7.79
C GLU A 157 -20.18 -6.87 -9.18
N LEU A 158 -20.93 -7.22 -10.24
CA LEU A 158 -20.50 -6.93 -11.61
C LEU A 158 -20.39 -5.43 -11.88
N GLU A 159 -21.33 -4.62 -11.39
CA GLU A 159 -21.25 -3.15 -11.50
C GLU A 159 -20.06 -2.60 -10.70
N ALA A 160 -19.78 -3.14 -9.50
CA ALA A 160 -18.60 -2.77 -8.72
C ALA A 160 -17.31 -3.06 -9.49
N PHE A 161 -17.19 -4.28 -10.03
CA PHE A 161 -16.08 -4.65 -10.91
C PHE A 161 -15.95 -3.72 -12.11
N GLU A 162 -17.04 -3.41 -12.82
CA GLU A 162 -17.01 -2.53 -14.00
C GLU A 162 -16.54 -1.11 -13.67
N ASN A 163 -16.75 -0.63 -12.44
CA ASN A 163 -16.37 0.73 -12.01
C ASN A 163 -14.89 0.88 -11.63
N VAL A 164 -14.13 -0.20 -11.46
CA VAL A 164 -12.68 -0.14 -11.22
C VAL A 164 -11.98 0.19 -12.54
N GLU A 165 -11.43 1.40 -12.68
CA GLU A 165 -10.82 1.84 -13.95
C GLU A 165 -9.33 2.17 -13.82
N ASP A 166 -8.84 2.50 -12.63
CA ASP A 166 -7.50 3.04 -12.42
C ASP A 166 -6.45 2.00 -12.01
N GLU A 167 -6.88 0.76 -11.78
CA GLU A 167 -6.07 -0.38 -11.35
C GLU A 167 -6.14 -1.53 -12.37
N PRO A 168 -5.05 -2.31 -12.53
CA PRO A 168 -5.07 -3.49 -13.37
C PRO A 168 -5.94 -4.57 -12.71
N LYS A 169 -6.84 -5.17 -13.49
CA LYS A 169 -7.73 -6.22 -12.97
C LYS A 169 -7.92 -7.35 -13.96
N LEU A 170 -8.10 -8.56 -13.44
CA LEU A 170 -8.39 -9.76 -14.23
C LEU A 170 -9.74 -10.31 -13.87
N ILE A 171 -10.42 -10.94 -14.83
CA ILE A 171 -11.61 -11.73 -14.53
C ILE A 171 -11.63 -13.06 -15.28
N GLY A 172 -11.79 -14.14 -14.53
CA GLY A 172 -11.91 -15.50 -15.07
C GLY A 172 -13.33 -16.08 -14.92
N TYR A 173 -13.82 -16.77 -15.96
CA TYR A 173 -15.04 -17.57 -15.85
C TYR A 173 -14.72 -19.06 -15.76
N PHE A 174 -14.97 -19.65 -14.60
CA PHE A 174 -14.69 -21.06 -14.33
C PHE A 174 -15.95 -21.85 -13.99
N LYS A 175 -15.79 -23.17 -13.88
CA LYS A 175 -16.92 -24.06 -13.59
C LYS A 175 -17.37 -23.97 -12.13
N ASN A 176 -16.40 -23.93 -11.21
CA ASN A 176 -16.53 -23.91 -9.75
C ASN A 176 -15.11 -23.86 -9.14
N GLU A 177 -15.03 -23.69 -7.82
CA GLU A 177 -13.80 -23.67 -7.02
C GLU A 177 -12.96 -24.97 -7.16
N ASP A 178 -13.61 -26.12 -7.38
CA ASP A 178 -12.93 -27.40 -7.56
C ASP A 178 -12.24 -27.56 -8.92
N SER A 179 -12.41 -26.60 -9.84
CA SER A 179 -11.83 -26.66 -11.18
C SER A 179 -10.32 -26.51 -11.12
N GLU A 180 -9.59 -27.41 -11.80
CA GLU A 180 -8.12 -27.33 -11.93
C GLU A 180 -7.67 -25.97 -12.48
N HIS A 181 -8.42 -25.40 -13.43
CA HIS A 181 -8.11 -24.09 -14.01
C HIS A 181 -8.42 -22.91 -13.08
N PHE A 182 -9.33 -23.09 -12.12
CA PHE A 182 -9.57 -22.04 -11.12
C PHE A 182 -8.42 -22.05 -10.11
N LYS A 183 -7.96 -23.22 -9.68
CA LYS A 183 -6.81 -23.34 -8.77
C LYS A 183 -5.54 -22.74 -9.37
N ALA A 184 -5.23 -23.05 -10.62
CA ALA A 184 -4.10 -22.41 -11.32
C ALA A 184 -4.25 -20.88 -11.47
N TYR A 185 -5.49 -20.37 -11.47
CA TYR A 185 -5.77 -18.93 -11.50
C TYR A 185 -5.64 -18.29 -10.11
N GLU A 186 -6.04 -18.99 -9.06
CA GLU A 186 -5.87 -18.63 -7.65
C GLU A 186 -4.38 -18.63 -7.26
N ASP A 187 -3.64 -19.69 -7.62
CA ASP A 187 -2.18 -19.78 -7.42
C ASP A 187 -1.46 -18.59 -8.10
N ALA A 188 -1.89 -18.20 -9.31
CA ALA A 188 -1.34 -17.03 -10.00
C ALA A 188 -1.75 -15.69 -9.36
N ALA A 189 -2.89 -15.62 -8.68
CA ALA A 189 -3.35 -14.42 -7.99
C ALA A 189 -2.49 -14.13 -6.76
N GLU A 190 -2.09 -15.17 -6.01
CA GLU A 190 -1.22 -15.06 -4.83
C GLU A 190 0.10 -14.34 -5.15
N GLU A 191 0.69 -14.59 -6.34
CA GLU A 191 1.94 -13.96 -6.80
C GLU A 191 1.83 -12.43 -7.03
N PHE A 192 0.63 -11.91 -7.26
CA PHE A 192 0.41 -10.47 -7.49
C PHE A 192 -0.39 -9.80 -6.38
N HIS A 193 -0.84 -10.54 -5.37
CA HIS A 193 -1.62 -10.02 -4.25
C HIS A 193 -0.79 -9.03 -3.41
N PRO A 194 -1.31 -7.84 -3.03
CA PRO A 194 -2.63 -7.28 -3.34
C PRO A 194 -2.59 -6.19 -4.45
N TYR A 195 -1.56 -6.18 -5.31
CA TYR A 195 -1.34 -5.08 -6.26
C TYR A 195 -2.14 -5.17 -7.55
N ILE A 196 -2.65 -6.35 -7.89
CA ILE A 196 -3.48 -6.60 -9.07
C ILE A 196 -4.72 -7.34 -8.60
N ASP A 197 -5.90 -6.83 -8.94
CA ASP A 197 -7.16 -7.44 -8.51
C ASP A 197 -7.51 -8.63 -9.41
N PHE A 198 -7.70 -9.80 -8.79
CA PHE A 198 -8.18 -10.98 -9.48
C PHE A 198 -9.65 -11.23 -9.12
N TYR A 199 -10.48 -11.36 -10.15
CA TYR A 199 -11.89 -11.68 -10.02
C TYR A 199 -12.21 -13.03 -10.65
N ALA A 200 -13.14 -13.76 -10.05
CA ALA A 200 -13.67 -14.98 -10.63
C ALA A 200 -15.20 -14.99 -10.61
N THR A 201 -15.80 -15.63 -11.62
CA THR A 201 -17.22 -15.95 -11.58
C THR A 201 -17.46 -17.40 -11.95
N PHE A 202 -18.48 -17.99 -11.33
CA PHE A 202 -19.04 -19.29 -11.71
C PHE A 202 -20.44 -19.13 -12.32
N ASP A 203 -21.01 -17.92 -12.32
CA ASP A 203 -22.33 -17.66 -12.89
C ASP A 203 -22.26 -17.41 -14.41
N SER A 204 -22.82 -18.35 -15.17
CA SER A 204 -22.99 -18.23 -16.61
C SER A 204 -23.73 -16.97 -17.09
N LYS A 205 -24.50 -16.28 -16.24
CA LYS A 205 -25.14 -14.99 -16.57
C LYS A 205 -24.16 -13.83 -16.52
N VAL A 206 -23.31 -13.79 -15.49
CA VAL A 206 -22.24 -12.80 -15.34
C VAL A 206 -21.26 -12.95 -16.51
N ALA A 207 -20.79 -14.17 -16.75
CA ALA A 207 -19.91 -14.48 -17.87
C ALA A 207 -20.50 -14.07 -19.24
N LYS A 208 -21.82 -14.22 -19.45
CA LYS A 208 -22.47 -13.78 -20.69
C LYS A 208 -22.48 -12.26 -20.87
N LYS A 209 -22.58 -11.49 -19.78
CA LYS A 209 -22.52 -10.02 -19.85
C LYS A 209 -21.12 -9.55 -20.21
N LEU A 210 -20.11 -10.18 -19.60
CA LEU A 210 -18.69 -9.96 -19.89
C LEU A 210 -18.21 -10.61 -21.19
N SER A 211 -19.07 -11.34 -21.90
CA SER A 211 -18.72 -12.10 -23.11
C SER A 211 -17.66 -13.20 -22.93
N LEU A 212 -17.38 -13.61 -21.69
CA LEU A 212 -16.44 -14.66 -21.33
C LEU A 212 -16.99 -16.06 -21.67
N LYS A 213 -16.12 -16.91 -22.21
CA LYS A 213 -16.35 -18.35 -22.34
C LYS A 213 -15.73 -19.11 -21.16
N LEU A 214 -16.13 -20.37 -20.98
CA LEU A 214 -15.57 -21.21 -19.91
C LEU A 214 -14.04 -21.30 -20.03
N ASN A 215 -13.35 -21.14 -18.90
CA ASN A 215 -11.90 -21.05 -18.72
C ASN A 215 -11.24 -19.91 -19.51
N GLU A 216 -11.99 -18.88 -19.89
CA GLU A 216 -11.45 -17.65 -20.48
C GLU A 216 -11.14 -16.67 -19.36
N ILE A 217 -10.00 -15.99 -19.48
CA ILE A 217 -9.52 -14.96 -18.55
C ILE A 217 -9.29 -13.70 -19.38
N ASP A 218 -9.90 -12.60 -18.95
CA ASP A 218 -9.73 -11.28 -19.54
C ASP A 218 -8.94 -10.40 -18.59
N TYR A 219 -7.92 -9.73 -19.13
CA TYR A 219 -7.12 -8.71 -18.44
C TYR A 219 -7.57 -7.32 -18.88
N TYR A 220 -7.87 -6.45 -17.91
CA TYR A 220 -8.18 -5.05 -18.14
C TYR A 220 -6.98 -4.21 -17.74
N GLU A 221 -6.36 -3.58 -18.73
CA GLU A 221 -5.34 -2.56 -18.49
C GLU A 221 -6.00 -1.31 -17.88
N PRO A 222 -5.36 -0.65 -16.90
CA PRO A 222 -5.86 0.61 -16.34
C PRO A 222 -6.26 1.62 -17.43
N PHE A 223 -7.43 2.22 -17.24
CA PHE A 223 -8.07 3.22 -18.08
C PHE A 223 -8.46 2.74 -19.49
N MET A 224 -8.48 1.42 -19.73
CA MET A 224 -8.95 0.83 -20.98
C MET A 224 -10.32 0.17 -20.81
N GLU A 225 -11.27 0.49 -21.71
CA GLU A 225 -12.62 -0.08 -21.69
C GLU A 225 -12.66 -1.55 -22.18
N GLU A 226 -11.80 -1.90 -23.13
CA GLU A 226 -11.79 -3.21 -23.78
C GLU A 226 -10.70 -4.09 -23.18
N PRO A 227 -11.02 -5.34 -22.76
CA PRO A 227 -10.03 -6.24 -22.20
C PRO A 227 -9.15 -6.88 -23.27
N VAL A 228 -8.04 -7.45 -22.82
CA VAL A 228 -7.22 -8.37 -23.57
C VAL A 228 -7.41 -9.78 -23.01
N THR A 229 -8.00 -10.67 -23.80
CA THR A 229 -8.12 -12.08 -23.43
C THR A 229 -6.75 -12.77 -23.46
N ILE A 230 -6.40 -13.46 -22.39
CA ILE A 230 -5.16 -14.25 -22.32
C ILE A 230 -5.23 -15.36 -23.39
N PRO A 231 -4.22 -15.50 -24.28
CA PRO A 231 -4.26 -16.48 -25.35
C PRO A 231 -4.20 -17.93 -24.84
N ASP A 232 -4.49 -18.87 -25.74
CA ASP A 232 -4.21 -20.31 -25.56
C ASP A 232 -4.88 -21.03 -24.37
N LYS A 233 -6.04 -20.53 -23.91
CA LYS A 233 -6.81 -21.17 -22.84
C LYS A 233 -7.13 -22.68 -23.04
N PRO A 234 -7.31 -23.46 -21.96
CA PRO A 234 -7.22 -23.07 -20.55
C PRO A 234 -5.78 -22.79 -20.11
N ASN A 235 -5.59 -21.77 -19.29
CA ASN A 235 -4.27 -21.30 -18.88
C ASN A 235 -3.76 -22.03 -17.62
N SER A 236 -2.44 -22.22 -17.58
CA SER A 236 -1.67 -22.58 -16.38
C SER A 236 -1.27 -21.33 -15.59
N GLU A 237 -0.86 -21.52 -14.34
CA GLU A 237 -0.33 -20.48 -13.46
C GLU A 237 0.79 -19.70 -14.16
N GLU A 238 1.78 -20.42 -14.71
CA GLU A 238 2.95 -19.79 -15.33
C GLU A 238 2.59 -18.99 -16.59
N GLU A 239 1.56 -19.39 -17.34
CA GLU A 239 1.07 -18.64 -18.50
C GLU A 239 0.38 -17.33 -18.08
N ILE A 240 -0.35 -17.33 -16.97
CA ILE A 240 -1.00 -16.13 -16.42
C ILE A 240 0.07 -15.17 -15.89
N VAL A 241 1.00 -15.66 -15.07
CA VAL A 241 2.11 -14.89 -14.52
C VAL A 241 2.96 -14.28 -15.63
N GLN A 242 3.34 -15.08 -16.64
CA GLN A 242 4.10 -14.58 -17.77
C GLN A 242 3.35 -13.49 -18.54
N PHE A 243 2.04 -13.67 -18.78
CA PHE A 243 1.24 -12.67 -19.46
C PHE A 243 1.21 -11.35 -18.68
N LEU A 244 1.04 -11.41 -17.36
CA LEU A 244 1.00 -10.21 -16.51
C LEU A 244 2.36 -9.51 -16.41
N GLU A 245 3.46 -10.27 -16.32
CA GLU A 245 4.80 -9.68 -16.38
C GLU A 245 5.07 -8.97 -17.71
N GLU A 246 4.55 -9.50 -18.83
CA GLU A 246 4.62 -8.83 -20.15
C GLU A 246 3.76 -7.54 -20.21
N HIS A 247 2.67 -7.46 -19.42
CA HIS A 247 1.73 -6.34 -19.41
C HIS A 247 1.83 -5.45 -18.15
N LYS A 248 2.85 -5.67 -17.30
CA LYS A 248 3.07 -4.99 -16.02
C LYS A 248 3.17 -3.46 -16.13
N ARG A 249 3.49 -2.95 -17.32
CA ARG A 249 3.59 -1.52 -17.59
C ARG A 249 2.41 -1.05 -18.44
N PRO A 250 1.35 -0.53 -17.81
CA PRO A 250 0.22 0.02 -18.54
C PRO A 250 0.60 1.36 -19.21
N THR A 251 -0.18 1.72 -20.23
CA THR A 251 -0.05 2.93 -21.02
C THR A 251 -0.23 4.18 -20.16
N LEU A 252 -1.21 4.14 -19.25
CA LEU A 252 -1.45 5.14 -18.23
C LEU A 252 -1.54 4.42 -16.88
N ARG A 253 -0.87 4.95 -15.87
CA ARG A 253 -0.94 4.46 -14.49
C ARG A 253 -1.13 5.63 -13.54
N LYS A 254 -1.95 5.41 -12.52
CA LYS A 254 -2.09 6.31 -11.38
C LYS A 254 -0.90 6.12 -10.45
N LEU A 255 -0.46 7.20 -9.81
CA LEU A 255 0.49 7.08 -8.71
C LEU A 255 -0.33 6.86 -7.43
N GLN A 256 -0.12 5.70 -6.79
CA GLN A 256 -0.84 5.30 -5.59
C GLN A 256 0.11 5.26 -4.39
N PRO A 257 -0.35 5.61 -3.18
CA PRO A 257 0.47 5.53 -1.98
C PRO A 257 1.10 4.15 -1.79
N GLU A 258 0.37 3.04 -1.93
CA GLU A 258 0.92 1.71 -1.62
C GLU A 258 1.98 1.18 -2.61
N SER A 259 2.15 1.84 -3.76
CA SER A 259 3.09 1.43 -4.83
C SER A 259 3.89 2.59 -5.44
N MET A 260 3.95 3.73 -4.73
CA MET A 260 4.46 4.98 -5.32
C MET A 260 5.94 4.90 -5.72
N TYR A 261 6.77 4.20 -4.94
CA TYR A 261 8.21 4.10 -5.19
C TYR A 261 8.49 3.11 -6.33
N GLU A 262 7.76 1.98 -6.38
CA GLU A 262 7.80 1.03 -7.50
C GLU A 262 7.53 1.76 -8.81
N THR A 263 6.45 2.56 -8.79
CA THR A 263 5.98 3.28 -9.96
C THR A 263 7.03 4.31 -10.37
N TRP A 264 7.59 5.04 -9.41
CA TRP A 264 8.55 6.12 -9.64
C TRP A 264 9.92 5.65 -10.14
N VAL A 265 10.53 4.65 -9.48
CA VAL A 265 11.85 4.11 -9.84
C VAL A 265 11.83 3.58 -11.27
N ARG A 266 10.74 2.89 -11.66
CA ARG A 266 10.57 2.33 -13.01
C ARG A 266 10.28 3.37 -14.10
N LEU A 267 9.88 4.61 -13.75
CA LEU A 267 9.88 5.74 -14.71
C LEU A 267 11.29 6.18 -15.08
N GLY A 268 12.27 6.01 -14.18
CA GLY A 268 13.66 6.38 -14.38
C GLY A 268 14.34 5.61 -15.52
N ASP A 269 14.09 4.30 -15.60
CA ASP A 269 14.68 3.41 -16.61
C ASP A 269 14.10 3.60 -18.02
N ALA A 270 12.92 4.23 -18.14
CA ALA A 270 12.34 4.59 -19.44
C ALA A 270 13.10 5.73 -20.15
N ARG A 271 13.97 6.48 -19.44
CA ARG A 271 15.04 7.25 -20.09
C ARG A 271 16.16 6.28 -20.45
N GLY A 272 15.98 5.65 -21.62
CA GLY A 272 16.70 4.45 -22.04
C GLY A 272 18.22 4.44 -21.89
N GLU A 273 18.74 3.23 -22.07
CA GLU A 273 20.15 2.79 -22.07
C GLU A 273 21.10 3.52 -23.07
N GLY A 274 20.80 4.76 -23.45
CA GLY A 274 21.64 5.65 -24.26
C GLY A 274 22.40 6.72 -23.47
N GLU A 275 22.02 7.03 -22.24
CA GLU A 275 22.74 8.01 -21.41
C GLU A 275 22.93 7.49 -19.98
N ARG A 276 23.99 6.68 -19.76
CA ARG A 276 24.62 6.60 -18.44
C ARG A 276 25.22 7.95 -18.08
N GLY A 277 24.35 8.88 -17.68
CA GLY A 277 24.70 10.10 -16.97
C GLY A 277 25.10 9.71 -15.54
N LYS A 278 26.26 10.20 -15.12
CA LYS A 278 26.87 9.99 -13.80
C LYS A 278 25.86 10.22 -12.66
N PRO A 279 26.08 9.59 -11.48
CA PRO A 279 25.32 9.92 -10.28
C PRO A 279 25.34 11.44 -10.07
N LEU A 280 24.20 12.01 -9.71
CA LEU A 280 24.09 13.40 -9.29
C LEU A 280 24.92 13.58 -8.01
N GLU A 281 26.21 13.85 -8.16
CA GLU A 281 27.01 14.43 -7.09
C GLU A 281 26.41 15.79 -6.77
N PHE A 282 25.76 15.91 -5.61
CA PHE A 282 25.54 17.20 -4.97
C PHE A 282 26.91 17.78 -4.59
N SER A 283 27.56 18.42 -5.56
CA SER A 283 28.72 19.25 -5.33
C SER A 283 28.28 20.46 -4.51
N ALA A 284 28.45 20.38 -3.19
CA ALA A 284 28.56 21.56 -2.35
C ALA A 284 29.65 22.46 -2.96
N SER A 285 29.24 23.56 -3.57
CA SER A 285 30.16 24.48 -4.22
C SER A 285 31.11 25.07 -3.17
N LYS A 286 32.40 24.78 -3.32
CA LYS A 286 33.45 25.41 -2.52
C LYS A 286 33.41 26.92 -2.75
N PRO A 287 33.69 27.75 -1.72
CA PRO A 287 33.66 29.19 -1.88
C PRO A 287 34.79 29.64 -2.80
N VAL A 288 34.45 30.36 -3.86
CA VAL A 288 35.45 30.95 -4.78
C VAL A 288 36.05 32.19 -4.11
N PRO A 289 37.37 32.28 -3.93
CA PRO A 289 37.99 33.44 -3.31
C PRO A 289 38.15 34.57 -4.34
N GLY A 290 37.64 35.75 -3.97
CA GLY A 290 37.98 37.00 -4.64
C GLY A 290 36.82 37.67 -5.35
N PHE A 291 35.95 38.33 -4.60
CA PHE A 291 35.35 39.57 -5.07
C PHE A 291 35.16 40.51 -3.87
N TRP A 292 35.74 41.70 -4.00
CA TRP A 292 35.77 42.73 -2.97
C TRP A 292 34.39 43.37 -2.81
N SER A 293 34.10 43.77 -1.57
CA SER A 293 32.89 44.40 -1.09
C SER A 293 32.47 45.65 -1.87
N PHE A 294 31.17 45.80 -2.16
CA PHE A 294 30.43 47.07 -2.07
C PHE A 294 28.98 46.76 -1.70
N GLY A 295 28.41 47.56 -0.80
CA GLY A 295 27.25 47.20 0.00
C GLY A 295 25.93 47.90 -0.32
N PHE A 296 25.04 47.78 0.69
CA PHE A 296 23.73 48.42 0.91
C PHE A 296 22.51 47.80 0.17
N PRO A 297 21.29 47.92 0.74
CA PRO A 297 20.43 46.78 1.06
C PRO A 297 19.03 46.89 0.45
N GLY A 298 18.34 45.76 0.39
CA GLY A 298 16.88 45.73 0.44
C GLY A 298 16.18 45.15 -0.77
N VAL A 299 14.95 44.73 -0.46
CA VAL A 299 13.81 44.43 -1.34
C VAL A 299 13.65 42.96 -1.74
N LEU A 300 12.80 42.30 -0.94
CA LEU A 300 11.56 41.63 -1.34
C LEU A 300 11.68 40.52 -2.39
N LEU A 301 11.57 39.26 -1.93
CA LEU A 301 11.12 38.18 -2.80
C LEU A 301 9.64 37.90 -2.51
N GLN A 302 8.86 38.14 -3.55
CA GLN A 302 7.43 37.93 -3.68
C GLN A 302 7.19 36.47 -4.08
N MET A 303 6.25 35.82 -3.41
CA MET A 303 5.64 34.56 -3.83
C MET A 303 5.06 34.74 -5.24
N CYS A 304 5.24 33.73 -6.10
CA CYS A 304 4.39 33.53 -7.26
C CYS A 304 3.99 32.05 -7.33
N CYS A 305 2.71 31.91 -7.73
CA CYS A 305 1.85 30.73 -7.81
C CYS A 305 2.46 29.47 -8.43
#